data_AF-U4VEC6-F1
#
_entry.id   AF-U4VEC6-F1
#
_cell.length_a   1.000
_cell.length_b   1.000
_cell.length_c   1.000
_cell.angle_alpha   90.00
_cell.angle_beta   90.00
_cell.angle_gamma   90.00
#
_symmetry.space_group_name_H-M   'P 1'
#
loop_
_entity.id
_entity.type
_entity.pdbx_description
1 polymer ?
#
loop_
_entity_poly.entity_id
_entity_poly.type
_entity_poly.pdbx_seq_one_letter_code
_entity_poly.pdbx_strand_id
1 'polypeptide(L)'
;MKTGGAAARNPLGFVAVAGLAFIVAVPFVFIVLQAVFPQLGGRGSLAEPFLHLPALFEDPKLLRMSGNTVLLGLSVVVLSAFIAVPLAVFRALYKVPFAVLWDVLMLVPFMIPPYIATLGWIMTLQPRGYLEQLIGFNLAPFLFSVAGMSFVMALNTFPLVYFAVSRTIEAVGARYSDVGRVFGASPWRSFFRITLPLATPGLAASLLLVFAAAIEEYGTPPAALDAVPALKCW
;
A
#
# COMPACT_ATOMS: atom_id res chain seq x y z
N MET A 1 -38.74 -27.76 -2.59
CA MET A 1 -39.21 -27.10 -1.35
C MET A 1 -38.77 -25.64 -1.37
N LYS A 2 -39.73 -24.72 -1.43
CA LYS A 2 -39.50 -23.28 -1.27
C LYS A 2 -39.12 -23.01 0.19
N THR A 3 -37.89 -22.63 0.47
CA THR A 3 -37.54 -21.95 1.73
C THR A 3 -37.53 -20.44 1.48
N GLY A 4 -38.72 -19.92 1.18
CA GLY A 4 -39.04 -18.51 1.40
C GLY A 4 -39.30 -18.33 2.89
N GLY A 5 -38.24 -18.28 3.69
CA GLY A 5 -38.29 -18.02 5.12
C GLY A 5 -37.69 -16.64 5.36
N ALA A 6 -38.56 -15.70 5.69
CA ALA A 6 -38.30 -14.31 6.07
C ALA A 6 -36.85 -14.04 6.52
N ALA A 7 -36.16 -13.17 5.77
CA ALA A 7 -35.10 -12.36 6.33
C ALA A 7 -35.69 -11.68 7.57
N ALA A 8 -35.40 -12.25 8.75
CA ALA A 8 -35.77 -11.67 10.01
C ALA A 8 -35.22 -10.25 9.99
N ARG A 9 -36.12 -9.27 9.93
CA ARG A 9 -35.79 -7.85 10.07
C ARG A 9 -35.15 -7.73 11.44
N ASN A 10 -33.82 -7.79 11.51
CA ASN A 10 -33.06 -7.58 12.73
C ASN A 10 -32.96 -6.06 12.89
N PRO A 11 -33.86 -5.41 13.67
CA PRO A 11 -33.90 -3.95 13.75
C PRO A 11 -32.59 -3.42 14.34
N LEU A 12 -31.95 -4.17 15.24
CA LEU A 12 -30.64 -3.84 15.81
C LEU A 12 -29.54 -3.86 14.73
N GLY A 13 -29.56 -4.85 13.84
CA GLY A 13 -28.64 -4.92 12.71
C GLY A 13 -28.82 -3.75 11.75
N PHE A 14 -30.06 -3.38 11.44
CA PHE A 14 -30.35 -2.21 10.61
C PHE A 14 -29.90 -0.89 11.26
N VAL A 15 -30.19 -0.71 12.55
CA VAL A 15 -29.76 0.48 13.31
C VAL A 15 -28.23 0.54 13.39
N ALA A 16 -27.54 -0.58 13.60
CA ALA A 16 -26.08 -0.62 13.61
C ALA A 16 -25.47 -0.25 12.25
N VAL A 17 -26.00 -0.81 11.15
CA VAL A 17 -25.54 -0.48 9.79
C VAL A 17 -25.84 0.98 9.45
N ALA A 18 -27.02 1.48 9.78
CA ALA A 18 -27.40 2.88 9.56
C ALA A 18 -26.54 3.85 10.39
N GLY A 19 -26.27 3.50 11.66
CA GLY A 19 -25.39 4.28 12.53
C GLY A 19 -23.95 4.32 12.02
N LEU A 20 -23.41 3.18 11.59
CA LEU A 20 -22.08 3.11 10.97
C LEU A 20 -22.03 3.92 9.67
N ALA A 21 -23.03 3.76 8.80
CA ALA A 21 -23.13 4.52 7.57
C ALA A 21 -23.19 6.03 7.84
N PHE A 22 -23.94 6.45 8.86
CA PHE A 22 -24.00 7.86 9.27
C PHE A 22 -22.64 8.38 9.76
N ILE A 23 -21.98 7.64 10.67
CA ILE A 23 -20.68 8.02 11.23
C ILE A 23 -19.61 8.16 10.14
N VAL A 24 -19.64 7.33 9.09
CA VAL A 24 -18.69 7.40 7.98
C VAL A 24 -19.09 8.44 6.93
N ALA A 25 -20.37 8.49 6.57
CA ALA A 25 -20.85 9.37 5.50
C ALA A 25 -20.82 10.84 5.91
N VAL A 26 -21.12 11.19 7.16
CA VAL A 26 -21.14 12.59 7.62
C VAL A 26 -19.80 13.30 7.44
N PRO A 27 -18.66 12.80 7.97
CA PRO A 27 -17.37 13.46 7.77
C PRO A 27 -16.96 13.48 6.29
N PHE A 28 -17.25 12.41 5.54
CA PHE A 28 -16.93 12.37 4.12
C PHE A 28 -17.72 13.42 3.32
N VAL A 29 -19.04 13.50 3.53
CA VAL A 29 -19.90 14.51 2.94
C VAL A 29 -19.45 15.91 3.36
N PHE A 30 -19.05 16.09 4.62
CA PHE A 30 -18.54 17.38 5.09
C PHE A 30 -17.24 17.79 4.38
N ILE A 31 -16.31 16.86 4.16
CA ILE A 31 -15.09 17.12 3.37
C ILE A 31 -15.45 17.51 1.93
N VAL A 32 -16.37 16.78 1.29
CA VAL A 32 -16.83 17.10 -0.08
C VAL A 32 -17.50 18.48 -0.12
N LEU A 33 -18.33 18.80 0.88
CA LEU A 33 -18.98 20.10 0.99
C LEU A 33 -17.97 21.23 1.21
N GLN A 34 -16.92 21.03 1.99
CA GLN A 34 -15.85 22.02 2.14
C GLN A 34 -15.02 22.16 0.87
N ALA A 35 -14.80 21.08 0.11
CA ALA A 35 -14.11 21.14 -1.17
C ALA A 35 -14.90 21.95 -2.22
N VAL A 36 -16.24 21.85 -2.20
CA VAL A 36 -17.12 22.64 -3.08
C VAL A 36 -17.33 24.06 -2.54
N PHE A 37 -17.52 24.22 -1.23
CA PHE A 37 -17.81 25.48 -0.54
C PHE A 37 -16.74 25.77 0.53
N PRO A 38 -15.61 26.40 0.16
CA PRO A 38 -14.49 26.60 1.08
C PRO A 38 -14.84 27.42 2.33
N GLN A 39 -15.79 28.35 2.22
CA GLN A 39 -16.23 29.20 3.32
C GLN A 39 -17.14 28.47 4.33
N LEU A 40 -17.54 27.21 4.06
CA LEU A 40 -18.40 26.42 4.94
C LEU A 40 -17.71 26.13 6.28
N GLY A 41 -16.41 25.78 6.26
CA GLY A 41 -15.66 25.45 7.49
C GLY A 41 -15.32 26.66 8.36
N GLY A 42 -15.12 27.83 7.76
CA GLY A 42 -14.71 29.04 8.49
C GLY A 42 -15.87 29.97 8.87
N ARG A 43 -16.84 30.17 7.97
CA ARG A 43 -17.94 31.14 8.12
C ARG A 43 -19.34 30.52 8.05
N GLY A 44 -19.45 29.20 7.82
CA GLY A 44 -20.75 28.53 7.66
C GLY A 44 -21.51 28.95 6.39
N SER A 45 -20.82 29.52 5.40
CA SER A 45 -21.43 30.06 4.18
C SER A 45 -21.30 29.08 3.02
N LEU A 46 -22.37 28.95 2.23
CA LEU A 46 -22.43 28.20 0.96
C LEU A 46 -22.17 29.10 -0.26
N ALA A 47 -21.54 30.26 -0.06
CA ALA A 47 -21.18 31.18 -1.14
C ALA A 47 -19.96 30.67 -1.94
N GLU A 48 -19.79 31.17 -3.16
CA GLU A 48 -18.59 30.98 -4.00
C GLU A 48 -18.15 29.51 -4.20
N PRO A 49 -19.02 28.67 -4.80
CA PRO A 49 -18.66 27.29 -5.07
C PRO A 49 -17.44 27.21 -5.99
N PHE A 50 -16.56 26.24 -5.73
CA PHE A 50 -15.35 25.96 -6.51
C PHE A 50 -14.32 27.10 -6.55
N LEU A 51 -14.37 28.08 -5.63
CA LEU A 51 -13.48 29.25 -5.64
C LEU A 51 -11.99 28.89 -5.78
N HIS A 52 -11.54 27.83 -5.09
CA HIS A 52 -10.15 27.39 -5.13
C HIS A 52 -9.81 26.47 -6.30
N LEU A 53 -10.82 25.91 -6.99
CA LEU A 53 -10.62 24.88 -8.01
C LEU A 53 -9.76 25.37 -9.20
N PRO A 54 -9.97 26.58 -9.76
CA PRO A 54 -9.10 27.10 -10.82
C PRO A 54 -7.66 27.30 -10.34
N ALA A 55 -7.47 27.83 -9.12
CA ALA A 55 -6.15 28.08 -8.55
C ALA A 55 -5.33 26.79 -8.35
N LEU A 56 -6.00 25.63 -8.14
CA LEU A 56 -5.33 24.33 -8.05
C LEU A 56 -4.67 23.91 -9.36
N PHE A 57 -5.30 24.21 -10.51
CA PHE A 57 -4.78 23.86 -11.83
C PHE A 57 -3.79 24.90 -12.37
N GLU A 58 -3.84 26.14 -11.86
CA GLU A 58 -2.92 27.20 -12.25
C GLU A 58 -1.61 27.18 -11.47
N ASP A 59 -1.58 26.61 -10.26
CA ASP A 59 -0.36 26.51 -9.46
C ASP A 59 0.55 25.37 -9.95
N PRO A 60 1.70 25.69 -10.60
CA PRO A 60 2.60 24.66 -11.13
C PRO A 60 3.23 23.82 -10.01
N LYS A 61 3.30 24.35 -8.78
CA LYS A 61 3.86 23.63 -7.62
C LYS A 61 2.92 22.51 -7.18
N LEU A 62 1.62 22.76 -7.10
CA LEU A 62 0.63 21.75 -6.72
C LEU A 62 0.54 20.62 -7.74
N LEU A 63 0.57 20.96 -9.04
CA LEU A 63 0.62 19.97 -10.12
C LEU A 63 1.87 19.09 -10.04
N ARG A 64 3.03 19.70 -9.79
CA ARG A 64 4.29 18.96 -9.63
C ARG A 64 4.27 18.04 -8.42
N MET A 65 3.82 18.52 -7.26
CA MET A 65 3.69 17.71 -6.04
C MET A 65 2.74 16.52 -6.26
N SER A 66 1.60 16.75 -6.90
CA SER A 66 0.65 15.69 -7.23
C SER A 66 1.27 14.62 -8.14
N GLY A 67 2.00 15.05 -9.17
CA GLY A 67 2.73 14.15 -10.06
C GLY A 67 3.82 13.34 -9.33
N ASN A 68 4.55 13.99 -8.42
CA ASN A 68 5.57 13.34 -7.60
C ASN A 68 4.97 12.27 -6.68
N THR A 69 3.83 12.54 -6.05
CA THR A 69 3.12 11.56 -5.21
C THR A 69 2.67 10.34 -6.01
N VAL A 70 2.12 10.54 -7.21
CA VAL A 70 1.73 9.42 -8.08
C VAL A 70 2.96 8.62 -8.52
N LEU A 71 4.04 9.29 -8.93
CA LEU A 71 5.29 8.63 -9.34
C LEU A 71 5.90 7.83 -8.18
N LEU A 72 5.91 8.40 -6.99
CA LEU A 72 6.38 7.74 -5.77
C LEU A 72 5.52 6.49 -5.49
N GLY A 73 4.19 6.64 -5.44
CA GLY A 73 3.27 5.53 -5.18
C GLY A 73 3.45 4.39 -6.19
N LEU A 74 3.57 4.69 -7.48
CA LEU A 74 3.85 3.68 -8.51
C LEU A 74 5.21 3.01 -8.31
N SER A 75 6.23 3.77 -7.92
CA SER A 75 7.57 3.22 -7.62
C SER A 75 7.52 2.26 -6.43
N VAL A 76 6.79 2.60 -5.37
CA VAL A 76 6.57 1.73 -4.20
C VAL A 76 5.83 0.46 -4.61
N VAL A 77 4.79 0.56 -5.44
CA VAL A 77 4.03 -0.61 -5.93
C VAL A 77 4.92 -1.57 -6.70
N VAL A 78 5.74 -1.05 -7.64
CA VAL A 78 6.64 -1.87 -8.44
C VAL A 78 7.69 -2.55 -7.58
N LEU A 79 8.33 -1.81 -6.66
CA LEU A 79 9.34 -2.37 -5.75
C LEU A 79 8.74 -3.41 -4.79
N SER A 80 7.55 -3.13 -4.25
CA SER A 80 6.83 -4.05 -3.37
C SER A 80 6.45 -5.33 -4.10
N ALA A 81 5.95 -5.23 -5.33
CA ALA A 81 5.65 -6.40 -6.17
C ALA A 81 6.91 -7.22 -6.45
N PHE A 82 8.01 -6.54 -6.80
CA PHE A 82 9.29 -7.17 -7.11
C PHE A 82 9.85 -7.99 -5.94
N ILE A 83 9.68 -7.50 -4.70
CA ILE A 83 10.12 -8.20 -3.49
C ILE A 83 9.11 -9.28 -3.08
N ALA A 84 7.83 -8.90 -3.00
CA ALA A 84 6.80 -9.74 -2.40
C ALA A 84 6.39 -10.93 -3.28
N VAL A 85 6.25 -10.75 -4.60
CA VAL A 85 5.72 -11.80 -5.49
C VAL A 85 6.64 -13.03 -5.49
N PRO A 86 7.98 -12.92 -5.67
CA PRO A 86 8.86 -14.07 -5.59
C PRO A 86 8.81 -14.77 -4.23
N LEU A 87 8.82 -14.00 -3.13
CA LEU A 87 8.75 -14.53 -1.77
C LEU A 87 7.42 -15.25 -1.49
N ALA A 88 6.31 -14.69 -1.98
CA ALA A 88 4.98 -15.26 -1.83
C ALA A 88 4.81 -16.55 -2.64
N VAL A 89 5.29 -16.57 -3.88
CA VAL A 89 5.31 -17.76 -4.74
C VAL A 89 6.16 -18.86 -4.10
N PHE A 90 7.34 -18.51 -3.58
CA PHE A 90 8.20 -19.45 -2.87
C PHE A 90 7.49 -20.01 -1.63
N ARG A 91 6.89 -19.14 -0.81
CA ARG A 91 6.15 -19.52 0.38
C ARG A 91 4.95 -20.44 0.09
N ALA A 92 4.26 -20.21 -1.03
CA ALA A 92 3.03 -20.92 -1.38
C ALA A 92 3.29 -22.27 -2.07
N LEU A 93 4.34 -22.38 -2.89
CA LEU A 93 4.61 -23.58 -3.68
C LEU A 93 5.56 -24.57 -3.00
N TYR A 94 6.37 -24.12 -2.04
CA TYR A 94 7.37 -24.95 -1.38
C TYR A 94 7.03 -25.20 0.09
N LYS A 95 7.41 -26.38 0.60
CA LYS A 95 7.34 -26.69 2.04
C LYS A 95 8.50 -26.00 2.75
N VAL A 96 8.26 -24.77 3.20
CA VAL A 96 9.25 -23.98 3.94
C VAL A 96 9.31 -24.48 5.39
N PRO A 97 10.49 -24.85 5.94
CA PRO A 97 10.62 -25.19 7.36
C PRO A 97 10.33 -23.96 8.22
N PHE A 98 9.68 -24.16 9.37
CA PHE A 98 9.25 -23.05 10.25
C PHE A 98 8.42 -21.98 9.52
N ALA A 99 7.50 -22.39 8.64
CA ALA A 99 6.69 -21.50 7.82
C ALA A 99 6.00 -20.36 8.60
N VAL A 100 5.57 -20.62 9.84
CA VAL A 100 4.98 -19.59 10.72
C VAL A 100 6.00 -18.52 11.09
N LEU A 101 7.24 -18.90 11.43
CA LEU A 101 8.31 -17.96 11.73
C LEU A 101 8.65 -17.12 10.50
N TRP A 102 8.67 -17.74 9.32
CA TRP A 102 8.83 -17.04 8.05
C TRP A 102 7.74 -15.98 7.82
N ASP A 103 6.47 -16.35 8.03
CA ASP A 103 5.35 -15.44 7.89
C ASP A 103 5.49 -14.25 8.88
N VAL A 104 5.88 -14.53 10.13
CA VAL A 104 6.14 -13.48 11.13
C VAL A 104 7.27 -12.56 10.70
N LEU A 105 8.42 -13.09 10.24
CA LEU A 105 9.54 -12.27 9.77
C LEU A 105 9.13 -11.34 8.62
N MET A 106 8.31 -11.82 7.69
CA MET A 106 7.80 -10.99 6.60
C MET A 106 6.81 -9.95 7.09
N LEU A 107 6.09 -10.21 8.19
CA LEU A 107 5.12 -9.25 8.76
C LEU A 107 5.78 -8.15 9.61
N VAL A 108 6.93 -8.44 10.23
CA VAL A 108 7.62 -7.51 11.16
C VAL A 108 7.76 -6.07 10.59
N PRO A 109 8.23 -5.85 9.35
CA PRO A 109 8.39 -4.50 8.83
C PRO A 109 7.09 -3.69 8.79
N PHE A 110 5.96 -4.35 8.51
CA PHE A 110 4.64 -3.72 8.45
C PHE A 110 4.06 -3.44 9.84
N MET A 111 4.48 -4.19 10.87
CA MET A 111 4.06 -3.95 12.26
C MET A 111 4.72 -2.72 12.88
N ILE A 112 5.85 -2.28 12.33
CA ILE A 112 6.55 -1.09 12.81
C ILE A 112 5.83 0.13 12.21
N PRO A 113 5.40 1.10 13.03
CA PRO A 113 4.84 2.35 12.53
C PRO A 113 5.77 2.98 11.48
N PRO A 114 5.28 3.36 10.28
CA PRO A 114 6.11 3.80 9.16
C PRO A 114 7.09 4.91 9.53
N TYR A 115 6.64 5.88 10.34
CA TYR A 115 7.49 6.95 10.86
C TYR A 115 8.70 6.45 11.65
N ILE A 116 8.50 5.47 12.55
CA ILE A 116 9.56 4.88 13.35
C ILE A 116 10.52 4.08 12.47
N ALA A 117 10.01 3.33 11.50
CA ALA A 117 10.82 2.61 10.53
C ALA A 117 11.73 3.57 9.74
N THR A 118 11.17 4.68 9.24
CA THR A 118 11.91 5.71 8.50
C THR A 118 12.99 6.37 9.35
N LEU A 119 12.70 6.72 10.61
CA LEU A 119 13.73 7.23 11.52
C LEU A 119 14.87 6.23 11.74
N GLY A 120 14.55 4.93 11.86
CA GLY A 120 15.57 3.88 11.95
C GLY A 120 16.48 3.84 10.72
N TRP A 121 15.91 3.95 9.52
CA TRP A 121 16.68 4.05 8.28
C TRP A 121 17.53 5.32 8.22
N ILE A 122 17.00 6.47 8.64
CA ILE A 122 17.76 7.72 8.74
C ILE A 122 18.94 7.56 9.69
N MET A 123 18.72 7.05 10.91
CA MET A 123 19.80 6.86 11.88
C MET A 123 20.91 5.93 11.37
N THR A 124 20.53 4.93 10.57
CA THR A 124 21.45 3.94 10.00
C THR A 124 22.25 4.49 8.82
N LEU A 125 21.59 5.17 7.88
CA LEU A 125 22.17 5.53 6.58
C LEU A 125 22.54 7.01 6.43
N GLN A 126 22.18 7.88 7.38
CA GLN A 126 22.61 9.29 7.36
C GLN A 126 24.15 9.43 7.39
N PRO A 127 24.71 10.59 7.02
CA PRO A 127 26.15 10.83 7.12
C PRO A 127 26.62 10.62 8.56
N ARG A 128 27.69 9.86 8.75
CA ARG A 128 28.21 9.41 10.05
C ARG A 128 27.21 8.59 10.87
N GLY A 129 26.22 7.96 10.23
CA GLY A 129 25.27 7.03 10.84
C GLY A 129 25.88 5.66 11.15
N TYR A 130 25.08 4.72 11.65
CA TYR A 130 25.56 3.41 12.08
C TYR A 130 26.29 2.63 10.97
N LEU A 131 25.83 2.73 9.72
CA LEU A 131 26.46 2.01 8.61
C LEU A 131 27.86 2.54 8.32
N GLU A 132 28.02 3.87 8.26
CA GLU A 132 29.32 4.49 8.01
C GLU A 132 30.29 4.21 9.17
N GLN A 133 29.81 4.23 10.42
CA GLN A 133 30.63 3.92 11.59
C GLN A 133 31.08 2.46 11.65
N LEU A 134 30.23 1.53 11.22
CA LEU A 134 30.50 0.09 11.36
C LEU A 134 31.30 -0.48 10.18
N ILE A 135 31.00 -0.02 8.96
CA ILE A 135 31.58 -0.57 7.72
C ILE A 135 32.19 0.47 6.77
N GLY A 136 32.13 1.77 7.09
CA GLY A 136 32.75 2.83 6.29
C GLY A 136 31.99 3.23 5.02
N PHE A 137 30.80 2.69 4.78
CA PHE A 137 29.99 3.02 3.59
C PHE A 137 28.99 4.14 3.86
N ASN A 138 29.00 5.16 2.99
CA ASN A 138 28.03 6.25 3.02
C ASN A 138 26.91 6.01 1.97
N LEU A 139 25.73 5.66 2.48
CA LEU A 139 24.51 5.44 1.69
C LEU A 139 23.48 6.57 1.87
N ALA A 140 23.86 7.68 2.49
CA ALA A 140 22.99 8.85 2.65
C ALA A 140 22.46 9.38 1.31
N PRO A 141 23.26 9.48 0.22
CA PRO A 141 22.74 9.93 -1.07
C PRO A 141 21.65 9.02 -1.64
N PHE A 142 21.71 7.71 -1.36
CA PHE A 142 20.66 6.78 -1.74
C PHE A 142 19.42 6.98 -0.88
N LEU A 143 19.57 7.00 0.44
CA LEU A 143 18.44 7.17 1.37
C LEU A 143 17.63 8.44 1.05
N PHE A 144 18.30 9.57 0.88
CA PHE A 144 17.67 10.87 0.60
C PHE A 144 17.36 11.08 -0.89
N SER A 145 17.19 10.00 -1.65
CA SER A 145 16.72 10.04 -3.03
C SER A 145 15.31 9.45 -3.13
N VAL A 146 14.60 9.76 -4.22
CA VAL A 146 13.29 9.16 -4.52
C VAL A 146 13.38 7.63 -4.54
N ALA A 147 14.48 7.07 -5.04
CA ALA A 147 14.69 5.63 -5.09
C ALA A 147 14.84 5.01 -3.69
N GLY A 148 15.62 5.64 -2.80
CA GLY A 148 15.80 5.17 -1.43
C GLY A 148 14.53 5.28 -0.60
N MET A 149 13.81 6.39 -0.72
CA MET A 149 12.52 6.57 -0.05
C MET A 149 11.48 5.56 -0.55
N SER A 150 11.40 5.34 -1.87
CA SER A 150 10.53 4.32 -2.45
C SER A 150 10.90 2.91 -1.94
N PHE A 151 12.19 2.63 -1.77
CA PHE A 151 12.67 1.36 -1.24
C PHE A 151 12.28 1.17 0.23
N VAL A 152 12.48 2.18 1.09
CA VAL A 152 12.06 2.14 2.50
C VAL A 152 10.56 1.91 2.63
N MET A 153 9.76 2.64 1.85
CA MET A 153 8.30 2.47 1.84
C MET A 153 7.89 1.09 1.32
N ALA A 154 8.57 0.58 0.29
CA ALA A 154 8.33 -0.77 -0.22
C ALA A 154 8.66 -1.83 0.82
N LEU A 155 9.73 -1.68 1.60
CA LEU A 155 10.05 -2.60 2.69
C LEU A 155 9.02 -2.59 3.81
N ASN A 156 8.32 -1.47 4.04
CA ASN A 156 7.22 -1.43 5.00
C ASN A 156 5.94 -2.08 4.43
N THR A 157 5.66 -1.90 3.13
CA THR A 157 4.36 -2.24 2.52
C THR A 157 4.34 -3.56 1.73
N PHE A 158 5.48 -4.13 1.33
CA PHE A 158 5.53 -5.43 0.66
C PHE A 158 4.81 -6.57 1.39
N PRO A 159 4.67 -6.60 2.74
CA PRO A 159 4.00 -7.70 3.41
C PRO A 159 2.52 -7.82 3.01
N LEU A 160 1.86 -6.71 2.67
CA LEU A 160 0.49 -6.69 2.15
C LEU A 160 0.36 -7.56 0.89
N VAL A 161 1.28 -7.38 -0.06
CA VAL A 161 1.33 -8.15 -1.31
C VAL A 161 1.74 -9.59 -1.03
N TYR A 162 2.72 -9.79 -0.14
CA TYR A 162 3.21 -11.12 0.21
C TYR A 162 2.10 -12.03 0.72
N PHE A 163 1.32 -11.56 1.69
CA PHE A 163 0.22 -12.34 2.27
C PHE A 163 -0.93 -12.52 1.28
N ALA A 164 -1.33 -11.49 0.55
CA ALA A 164 -2.40 -11.61 -0.43
C ALA A 164 -2.06 -12.64 -1.53
N VAL A 165 -0.85 -12.54 -2.09
CA VAL A 165 -0.40 -13.40 -3.20
C VAL A 165 -0.15 -14.83 -2.71
N SER A 166 0.51 -15.03 -1.57
CA SER A 166 0.80 -16.38 -1.06
C SER A 166 -0.49 -17.14 -0.78
N ARG A 167 -1.47 -16.53 -0.11
CA ARG A 167 -2.78 -17.14 0.18
C ARG A 167 -3.59 -17.43 -1.09
N THR A 168 -3.55 -16.51 -2.06
CA THR A 168 -4.24 -16.71 -3.34
C THR A 168 -3.63 -17.89 -4.12
N ILE A 169 -2.30 -17.98 -4.15
CA ILE A 169 -1.60 -19.09 -4.81
C ILE A 169 -1.78 -20.41 -4.06
N GLU A 170 -1.77 -20.41 -2.72
CA GLU A 170 -2.07 -21.61 -1.92
C GLU A 170 -3.48 -22.15 -2.22
N ALA A 171 -4.47 -21.25 -2.31
CA ALA A 171 -5.86 -21.62 -2.58
C ALA A 171 -6.09 -22.17 -4.00
N VAL A 172 -5.41 -21.60 -5.00
CA VAL A 172 -5.59 -21.95 -6.42
C VAL A 172 -4.59 -23.03 -6.88
N GLY A 173 -3.31 -22.85 -6.58
CA GLY A 173 -2.19 -23.50 -7.26
C GLY A 173 -2.03 -25.00 -7.01
N ALA A 174 -2.41 -25.52 -5.85
CA ALA A 174 -2.20 -26.94 -5.53
C ALA A 174 -3.01 -27.83 -6.50
N ARG A 175 -4.30 -27.54 -6.68
CA ARG A 175 -5.19 -28.40 -7.48
C ARG A 175 -4.94 -28.30 -8.98
N TYR A 176 -4.64 -27.11 -9.50
CA TYR A 176 -4.43 -26.93 -10.94
C TYR A 176 -3.05 -27.38 -11.42
N SER A 177 -2.03 -27.32 -10.56
CA SER A 177 -0.70 -27.81 -10.92
C SER A 177 -0.67 -29.33 -11.09
N ASP A 178 -1.40 -30.08 -10.25
CA ASP A 178 -1.56 -31.52 -10.39
C ASP A 178 -2.28 -31.92 -11.69
N VAL A 179 -3.35 -31.21 -12.05
CA VAL A 179 -4.05 -31.42 -13.33
C VAL A 179 -3.11 -31.14 -14.50
N GLY A 180 -2.38 -30.02 -14.47
CA GLY A 180 -1.42 -29.68 -15.51
C GLY A 180 -0.36 -30.77 -15.73
N ARG A 181 0.15 -31.38 -14.64
CA ARG A 181 1.13 -32.47 -14.71
C ARG A 181 0.56 -33.74 -15.36
N VAL A 182 -0.71 -34.08 -15.11
CA VAL A 182 -1.39 -35.20 -15.77
C VAL A 182 -1.48 -34.99 -17.28
N PHE A 183 -1.67 -33.75 -17.73
CA PHE A 183 -1.68 -33.38 -19.15
C PHE A 183 -0.27 -33.06 -19.71
N GLY A 184 0.80 -33.37 -18.98
CA GLY A 184 2.19 -33.20 -19.44
C GLY A 184 2.74 -31.76 -19.40
N ALA A 185 2.07 -30.84 -18.72
CA ALA A 185 2.60 -29.48 -18.52
C ALA A 185 3.73 -29.48 -17.47
N SER A 186 4.81 -28.74 -17.77
CA SER A 186 5.86 -28.47 -16.79
C SER A 186 5.34 -27.55 -15.67
N PRO A 187 5.93 -27.58 -14.45
CA PRO A 187 5.53 -26.71 -13.35
C PRO A 187 5.54 -25.22 -13.73
N TRP A 188 6.56 -24.79 -14.47
CA TRP A 188 6.67 -23.42 -14.99
C TRP A 188 5.54 -23.06 -15.96
N ARG A 189 5.20 -23.96 -16.88
CA ARG A 189 4.09 -23.75 -17.82
C ARG A 189 2.76 -23.66 -17.08
N SER A 190 2.53 -24.53 -16.09
CA SER A 190 1.32 -24.51 -15.26
C SER A 190 1.22 -23.22 -14.44
N PHE A 191 2.34 -22.75 -13.88
CA PHE A 191 2.38 -21.51 -13.11
C PHE A 191 1.98 -20.30 -13.97
N PHE A 192 2.67 -20.07 -15.10
CA PHE A 192 2.41 -18.88 -15.91
C PHE A 192 1.09 -18.92 -16.68
N ARG A 193 0.56 -20.10 -17.03
CA ARG A 193 -0.69 -20.21 -17.81
C ARG A 193 -1.94 -20.41 -16.97
N ILE A 194 -1.82 -20.89 -15.74
CA ILE A 194 -2.98 -21.22 -14.90
C ILE A 194 -2.91 -20.46 -13.58
N THR A 195 -1.89 -20.70 -12.78
CA THR A 195 -1.81 -20.15 -11.41
C THR A 195 -1.70 -18.63 -11.40
N LEU A 196 -0.80 -18.05 -12.19
CA LEU A 196 -0.56 -16.61 -12.21
C LEU A 196 -1.79 -15.83 -12.73
N PRO A 197 -2.42 -16.17 -13.88
CA PRO A 197 -3.66 -15.54 -14.33
C PRO A 197 -4.78 -15.59 -13.30
N LEU A 198 -4.99 -16.74 -12.65
CA LEU A 198 -6.01 -16.89 -11.60
C LEU A 198 -5.67 -16.10 -10.33
N ALA A 199 -4.39 -15.86 -10.06
CA ALA A 199 -3.93 -15.03 -8.94
C ALA A 199 -3.92 -13.52 -9.25
N THR A 200 -4.06 -13.11 -10.53
CA THR A 200 -4.02 -11.70 -10.92
C THR A 200 -5.03 -10.79 -10.21
N PRO A 201 -6.28 -11.19 -9.91
CA PRO A 201 -7.20 -10.30 -9.21
C PRO A 201 -6.75 -10.03 -7.77
N GLY A 202 -6.23 -11.06 -7.08
CA GLY A 202 -5.67 -10.93 -5.73
C GLY A 202 -4.40 -10.08 -5.71
N LEU A 203 -3.52 -10.29 -6.71
CA LEU A 203 -2.34 -9.45 -6.90
C LEU A 203 -2.74 -7.99 -7.14
N ALA A 204 -3.62 -7.72 -8.11
CA ALA A 204 -4.06 -6.37 -8.44
C ALA A 204 -4.70 -5.66 -7.23
N ALA A 205 -5.57 -6.36 -6.49
CA ALA A 205 -6.16 -5.81 -5.26
C ALA A 205 -5.10 -5.44 -4.23
N SER A 206 -4.10 -6.30 -4.01
CA SER A 206 -3.02 -6.02 -3.06
C SER A 206 -2.10 -4.88 -3.51
N LEU A 207 -1.83 -4.75 -4.82
CA LEU A 207 -1.04 -3.65 -5.37
C LEU A 207 -1.79 -2.32 -5.29
N LEU A 208 -3.11 -2.32 -5.47
CA LEU A 208 -3.95 -1.13 -5.24
C LEU A 208 -3.92 -0.70 -3.77
N LEU A 209 -3.94 -1.65 -2.83
CA LEU A 209 -3.78 -1.35 -1.41
C LEU A 209 -2.41 -0.73 -1.09
N VAL A 210 -1.33 -1.26 -1.67
CA VAL A 210 0.00 -0.66 -1.52
C VAL A 210 0.05 0.74 -2.12
N PHE A 211 -0.57 0.95 -3.29
CA PHE A 211 -0.65 2.28 -3.91
C PHE A 211 -1.36 3.27 -2.98
N ALA A 212 -2.54 2.91 -2.47
CA ALA A 212 -3.31 3.73 -1.54
C ALA A 212 -2.49 4.06 -0.28
N ALA A 213 -1.88 3.04 0.33
CA ALA A 213 -1.02 3.23 1.51
C ALA A 213 0.18 4.14 1.23
N ALA A 214 0.76 4.07 0.02
CA ALA A 214 1.91 4.89 -0.35
C ALA A 214 1.55 6.36 -0.60
N ILE A 215 0.39 6.65 -1.19
CA ILE A 215 -0.05 8.03 -1.46
C ILE A 215 -0.64 8.71 -0.22
N GLU A 216 -1.17 7.94 0.73
CA GLU A 216 -1.69 8.41 2.02
C GLU A 216 -0.57 8.62 3.06
N GLU A 217 0.63 8.09 2.80
CA GLU A 217 1.76 8.17 3.73
C GLU A 217 2.33 9.59 3.82
N TYR A 218 2.00 10.26 4.92
CA TYR A 218 2.49 11.60 5.23
C TYR A 218 3.70 11.62 6.18
N GLY A 219 4.00 10.54 6.92
CA GLY A 219 5.05 10.57 7.95
C GLY A 219 6.48 10.46 7.41
N THR A 220 6.64 9.64 6.37
CA THR A 220 7.95 9.27 5.82
C THR A 220 8.60 10.37 4.97
N PRO A 221 7.88 11.08 4.06
CA PRO A 221 8.49 12.15 3.25
C PRO A 221 8.95 13.38 4.06
N PRO A 222 8.16 13.97 4.99
CA PRO A 222 8.58 15.13 5.80
C PRO A 222 9.80 14.86 6.67
N ALA A 223 9.90 13.68 7.29
CA ALA A 223 11.08 13.31 8.08
C ALA A 223 12.38 13.33 7.25
N ALA A 224 12.31 12.95 5.98
CA ALA A 224 13.45 13.06 5.06
C ALA A 224 13.65 14.49 4.50
N LEU A 225 12.57 15.25 4.32
CA LEU A 225 12.59 16.65 3.87
C LEU A 225 13.24 17.59 4.89
N ASP A 226 13.00 17.36 6.17
CA ASP A 226 13.62 18.11 7.26
C ASP A 226 15.12 17.82 7.37
N ALA A 227 15.54 16.61 6.99
CA ALA A 227 16.93 16.21 6.97
C ALA A 227 17.70 16.75 5.74
N VAL A 228 17.04 16.99 4.60
CA VAL A 228 17.70 17.45 3.35
C VAL A 228 16.90 18.55 2.62
N PRO A 229 17.40 19.81 2.60
CA PRO A 229 16.72 20.93 1.95
C PRO A 229 16.45 20.77 0.44
N ALA A 230 17.24 19.95 -0.26
CA ALA A 230 17.10 19.71 -1.70
C ALA A 230 15.84 18.90 -2.07
N LEU A 231 15.24 18.19 -1.12
CA LEU A 231 13.99 17.45 -1.32
C LEU A 231 12.76 18.36 -1.20
N LYS A 232 12.87 19.59 -0.68
CA LYS A 232 11.73 20.52 -0.45
C LYS A 232 10.94 20.92 -1.70
N CYS A 233 11.50 20.65 -2.88
CA CYS A 233 10.89 20.88 -4.18
C CYS A 233 10.23 19.62 -4.77
N TRP A 234 10.27 18.50 -4.04
CA TRP A 234 9.57 17.26 -4.32
C TRP A 234 8.31 17.13 -3.46
#